data_AF-A0A2S9FDX4-F1
#
_entry.id   AF-A0A2S9FDX4-F1
#
_cell.length_a   1.000
_cell.length_b   1.000
_cell.length_c   1.000
_cell.angle_alpha   90.00
_cell.angle_beta   90.00
_cell.angle_gamma   90.00
#
_symmetry.space_group_name_H-M   'P 1'
#
loop_
_entity.id
_entity.type
_entity.pdbx_description
1 polymer ?
#
loop_
_entity_poly.entity_id
_entity_poly.type
_entity_poly.pdbx_seq_one_letter_code
_entity_poly.pdbx_strand_id
1 'polypeptide(L)'
;TTVSALATTLFLGGWHAPWPISIIDGANSGWWPLLWFVAKVWLFLFFFMWLRATLPRMRYDQFMGLGWKILIPVSLGWIMIVAVTHTMQNEGYQGWATALIGLAIVAAILLVLVGWRRLRARTIRNTPPPPIPPPDDNAFPVPPLPAKETTHA
;
A
#
# COMPACT_ATOMS: atom_id res chain seq x y z
N THR A 1 -0.86 -16.03 17.14
CA THR A 1 -0.19 -15.53 18.36
C THR A 1 1.28 -15.25 18.10
N THR A 2 2.06 -16.20 17.58
CA THR A 2 3.49 -16.03 17.24
C THR A 2 3.76 -14.89 16.25
N VAL A 3 3.04 -14.84 15.13
CA VAL A 3 3.18 -13.76 14.12
C VAL A 3 2.80 -12.40 14.72
N SER A 4 1.75 -12.35 15.54
CA SER A 4 1.32 -11.13 16.24
C SER A 4 2.36 -10.66 17.27
N ALA A 5 3.02 -11.60 17.95
CA ALA A 5 4.13 -11.31 18.86
C ALA A 5 5.34 -10.74 18.10
N LEU A 6 5.74 -11.35 16.98
CA LEU A 6 6.81 -10.84 16.12
C LEU A 6 6.48 -9.47 15.53
N ALA A 7 5.24 -9.24 15.10
CA ALA A 7 4.82 -7.94 14.58
C ALA A 7 4.89 -6.86 15.67
N THR A 8 4.51 -7.20 16.91
CA THR A 8 4.56 -6.28 18.05
C THR A 8 6.00 -5.92 18.41
N THR A 9 6.93 -6.88 18.37
CA THR A 9 8.35 -6.61 18.66
C THR A 9 9.03 -5.82 17.56
N LEU A 10 8.84 -6.20 16.30
CA LEU A 10 9.53 -5.59 15.16
C LEU A 10 9.02 -4.19 14.81
N PHE A 11 7.71 -3.94 14.94
CA PHE A 11 7.11 -2.69 14.47
C PHE A 11 6.61 -1.76 15.58
N LEU A 12 6.19 -2.29 16.74
CA LEU A 12 5.58 -1.49 17.82
C LEU A 12 6.50 -1.27 19.03
N GLY A 13 7.80 -1.53 18.88
CA GLY A 13 8.78 -1.32 19.95
C GLY A 13 8.69 -2.33 21.10
N GLY A 14 8.06 -3.50 20.87
CA GLY A 14 8.03 -4.63 21.81
C GLY A 14 7.47 -4.25 23.19
N TRP A 15 8.35 -4.27 24.19
CA TRP A 15 8.05 -4.04 25.59
C TRP A 15 7.88 -2.56 25.98
N HIS A 16 8.29 -1.61 25.14
CA HIS A 16 8.14 -0.19 25.48
C HIS A 16 6.68 0.25 25.42
N ALA A 17 6.27 1.11 26.36
CA ALA A 17 4.98 1.77 26.32
C ALA A 17 4.81 2.55 25.01
N PRO A 18 3.58 2.59 24.43
CA PRO A 18 3.33 3.37 23.23
C PRO A 18 3.58 4.87 23.51
N TRP A 19 4.21 5.55 22.55
CA TRP A 19 4.37 7.01 22.59
C TRP A 19 2.97 7.64 22.60
N PRO A 20 2.59 8.54 23.53
CA PRO A 20 3.41 9.39 24.42
C PRO A 20 3.54 8.94 25.89
N ILE A 21 2.94 7.80 26.28
CA ILE A 21 2.95 7.30 27.68
C ILE A 21 4.35 6.83 28.09
N SER A 22 5.22 6.54 27.12
CA SER A 22 6.64 6.20 27.32
C SER A 22 7.47 7.31 28.00
N ILE A 23 6.96 8.54 28.04
CA ILE A 23 7.65 9.72 28.61
C ILE A 23 7.37 9.86 30.11
N ILE A 24 6.39 9.11 30.63
CA ILE A 24 6.02 9.14 32.05
C ILE A 24 6.99 8.24 32.83
N ASP A 25 7.72 8.84 33.77
CA ASP A 25 8.62 8.12 34.67
C ASP A 25 7.83 7.04 35.43
N GLY A 26 8.20 5.78 35.19
CA GLY A 26 7.57 4.59 35.79
C GLY A 26 6.77 3.72 34.81
N ALA A 27 6.35 4.24 33.64
CA ALA A 27 5.54 3.50 32.66
C ALA A 27 6.27 2.29 32.03
N ASN A 28 7.60 2.28 32.08
CA ASN A 28 8.46 1.20 31.59
C ASN A 28 9.19 0.45 32.73
N SER A 29 8.78 0.63 33.98
CA SER A 29 9.42 0.01 35.14
C SER A 29 8.62 -1.18 35.67
N GLY A 30 9.32 -2.20 36.20
CA GLY A 30 8.69 -3.39 36.80
C GLY A 30 7.94 -4.27 35.80
N TRP A 31 6.67 -4.60 36.10
CA TRP A 31 5.83 -5.51 35.32
C TRP A 31 5.01 -4.83 34.21
N TRP A 32 5.01 -3.49 34.16
CA TRP A 32 4.28 -2.70 33.16
C TRP A 32 4.65 -3.01 31.70
N PRO A 33 5.93 -3.20 31.33
CA PRO A 33 6.33 -3.54 29.96
C PRO A 33 5.70 -4.85 29.45
N LEU A 34 5.51 -5.82 30.33
CA LEU A 34 4.87 -7.10 29.99
C LEU A 34 3.39 -6.91 29.68
N LEU A 35 2.68 -6.11 30.47
CA LEU A 35 1.28 -5.77 30.22
C LEU A 35 1.10 -5.02 28.89
N TRP A 36 1.99 -4.07 28.58
CA TRP A 36 1.96 -3.37 27.31
C TRP A 36 2.17 -4.30 26.12
N PHE A 37 3.11 -5.23 26.24
CA PHE A 37 3.36 -6.22 25.21
C PHE A 37 2.15 -7.13 24.99
N VAL A 38 1.58 -7.69 26.06
CA VAL A 38 0.40 -8.56 25.98
C VAL A 38 -0.78 -7.82 25.39
N ALA A 39 -1.04 -6.58 25.82
CA ALA A 39 -2.12 -5.75 25.29
C ALA A 39 -1.96 -5.49 23.78
N LYS A 40 -0.76 -5.16 23.31
CA LYS A 40 -0.48 -4.97 21.88
C LYS A 40 -0.65 -6.27 21.07
N VAL A 41 -0.23 -7.41 21.60
CA VAL A 41 -0.43 -8.72 20.95
C VAL A 41 -1.91 -9.06 20.85
N TRP A 42 -2.69 -8.80 21.91
CA TRP A 42 -4.14 -8.97 21.91
C TRP A 42 -4.84 -8.05 20.91
N LEU A 43 -4.38 -6.79 20.78
CA LEU A 43 -4.88 -5.86 19.76
C LEU A 43 -4.65 -6.42 18.35
N PHE A 44 -3.46 -6.94 18.04
CA PHE A 44 -3.19 -7.57 16.75
C PHE A 44 -4.04 -8.83 16.53
N LEU A 45 -4.23 -9.67 17.56
CA LEU A 45 -5.09 -10.84 17.47
C LEU A 45 -6.55 -10.45 17.19
N PHE A 46 -7.06 -9.45 17.89
CA PHE A 46 -8.37 -8.89 17.66
C PHE A 46 -8.50 -8.38 16.22
N PHE A 47 -7.51 -7.62 15.73
CA PHE A 47 -7.50 -7.12 14.36
C PHE A 47 -7.46 -8.25 13.32
N PHE A 48 -6.67 -9.30 13.54
CA PHE A 48 -6.65 -10.49 12.68
C PHE A 48 -7.99 -11.22 12.66
N MET A 49 -8.63 -11.36 13.82
CA MET A 49 -9.95 -11.99 13.93
C MET A 49 -11.02 -11.14 13.24
N TRP A 50 -10.97 -9.82 13.41
CA TRP A 50 -11.85 -8.87 12.77
C TRP A 50 -11.68 -8.83 11.25
N LEU A 51 -10.43 -8.80 10.76
CA LEU A 51 -10.12 -8.93 9.32
C LEU A 51 -10.65 -10.25 8.77
N ARG A 52 -10.47 -11.37 9.49
CA ARG A 52 -10.99 -12.66 9.06
C ARG A 52 -12.52 -12.67 8.97
N ALA A 53 -13.21 -11.97 9.87
CA ALA A 53 -14.66 -11.87 9.86
C ALA A 53 -15.20 -10.93 8.77
N THR A 54 -14.44 -9.88 8.42
CA THR A 54 -14.86 -8.84 7.46
C THR A 54 -14.45 -9.13 6.01
N LEU A 55 -13.38 -9.88 5.78
CA LEU A 55 -12.86 -10.14 4.43
C LEU A 55 -13.77 -11.12 3.66
N PRO A 56 -14.44 -10.66 2.58
CA PRO A 56 -15.13 -11.56 1.66
C PRO A 56 -14.09 -12.44 0.97
N ARG A 57 -14.40 -13.71 0.72
CA ARG A 57 -13.48 -14.74 0.23
C ARG A 57 -12.71 -14.29 -1.04
N MET A 58 -11.50 -13.75 -0.86
CA MET A 58 -10.65 -13.24 -1.95
C MET A 58 -10.03 -14.41 -2.72
N ARG A 59 -9.95 -14.29 -4.05
CA ARG A 59 -9.31 -15.31 -4.90
C ARG A 59 -7.79 -15.25 -4.72
N TYR A 60 -7.13 -16.42 -4.71
CA TYR A 60 -5.66 -16.54 -4.57
C TYR A 60 -4.91 -15.64 -5.57
N ASP A 61 -5.39 -15.57 -6.80
CA ASP A 61 -4.79 -14.78 -7.87
C ASP A 61 -4.76 -13.27 -7.55
N GLN A 62 -5.74 -12.77 -6.79
CA GLN A 62 -5.78 -11.37 -6.37
C GLN A 62 -4.72 -11.09 -5.29
N PHE A 63 -4.54 -12.03 -4.35
CA PHE A 63 -3.48 -11.93 -3.34
C PHE A 63 -2.09 -12.02 -3.96
N MET A 64 -1.88 -12.95 -4.90
CA MET A 64 -0.61 -13.08 -5.61
C MET A 64 -0.32 -11.85 -6.48
N GLY A 65 -1.33 -11.31 -7.14
CA GLY A 65 -1.21 -10.05 -7.88
C GLY A 65 -0.79 -8.89 -6.99
N LEU A 66 -1.37 -8.76 -5.79
CA LEU A 66 -1.01 -7.73 -4.82
C LEU A 66 0.41 -7.94 -4.25
N GLY A 67 0.76 -9.18 -3.91
CA GLY A 67 2.10 -9.55 -3.44
C GLY A 67 3.19 -9.18 -4.44
N TRP A 68 3.07 -9.71 -5.67
CA TRP A 68 4.12 -9.59 -6.67
C TRP A 68 4.14 -8.24 -7.39
N LYS A 69 2.98 -7.65 -7.70
CA LYS A 69 2.94 -6.41 -8.50
C LYS A 69 2.96 -5.14 -7.66
N ILE A 70 2.66 -5.22 -6.36
CA ILE A 70 2.56 -4.05 -5.48
C ILE A 70 3.52 -4.16 -4.30
N LEU A 71 3.49 -5.25 -3.53
CA LEU A 71 4.28 -5.35 -2.30
C LEU A 71 5.79 -5.31 -2.54
N ILE A 72 6.29 -6.10 -3.49
CA ILE A 72 7.72 -6.17 -3.82
C ILE A 72 8.28 -4.82 -4.30
N PRO A 73 7.71 -4.15 -5.31
CA PRO A 73 8.25 -2.86 -5.76
C PRO A 73 8.13 -1.77 -4.68
N VAL A 74 7.08 -1.80 -3.86
CA VAL A 74 6.90 -0.84 -2.76
C VAL A 74 7.94 -1.07 -1.66
N SER A 75 8.19 -2.32 -1.25
CA SER A 75 9.18 -2.63 -0.21
C SER A 75 10.60 -2.28 -0.68
N LEU A 76 10.94 -2.56 -1.94
CA LEU A 76 12.21 -2.18 -2.53
C LEU A 76 12.40 -0.66 -2.56
N GLY A 77 11.39 0.08 -2.99
CA GLY A 77 11.41 1.54 -2.98
C GLY A 77 11.58 2.11 -1.56
N TRP A 78 10.89 1.54 -0.58
CA TRP A 78 11.01 1.93 0.82
C TRP A 78 12.43 1.72 1.36
N ILE A 79 13.03 0.57 1.12
CA ILE A 79 14.40 0.27 1.54
C ILE A 79 15.39 1.25 0.90
N MET A 80 15.22 1.58 -0.38
CA MET A 80 16.02 2.57 -1.09
C MET A 80 15.94 3.96 -0.42
N ILE A 81 14.74 4.42 -0.09
CA ILE A 81 14.54 5.70 0.61
C ILE A 81 15.23 5.67 1.98
N VAL A 82 14.99 4.62 2.77
CA VAL A 82 15.60 4.46 4.09
C VAL A 82 17.12 4.46 3.99
N ALA A 83 17.70 3.72 3.04
CA ALA A 83 19.14 3.67 2.82
C ALA A 83 19.72 5.07 2.51
N VAL A 84 19.10 5.82 1.60
CA VAL A 84 19.54 7.19 1.25
C VAL A 84 19.44 8.13 2.45
N THR A 85 18.35 8.08 3.20
CA THR A 85 18.19 8.92 4.40
C THR A 85 19.21 8.57 5.49
N HIS A 86 19.53 7.29 5.65
CA HIS A 86 20.51 6.83 6.62
C HIS A 86 21.94 7.24 6.22
N THR A 87 22.30 7.17 4.94
CA THR A 87 23.61 7.66 4.47
C THR A 87 23.74 9.17 4.67
N MET A 88 22.68 9.94 4.43
CA MET A 88 22.67 11.39 4.67
C MET A 88 22.82 11.74 6.16
N GLN A 89 22.20 10.97 7.06
CA GLN A 89 22.36 11.20 8.51
C GLN A 89 23.79 10.91 8.99
N ASN A 90 24.45 9.91 8.41
CA ASN A 90 25.82 9.54 8.78
C ASN A 90 26.85 10.65 8.49
N GLU A 91 26.56 11.56 7.55
CA GLU A 91 27.40 12.72 7.24
C GLU A 91 27.20 13.90 8.21
N GLY A 92 26.44 13.72 9.31
CA GLY A 92 26.27 14.72 10.36
C GLY A 92 25.18 15.76 10.08
N TYR A 93 24.35 15.55 9.07
CA TYR A 93 23.17 16.39 8.83
C TYR A 93 22.17 16.29 9.99
N GLN A 94 21.54 17.42 10.34
CA GLN A 94 20.51 17.50 11.38
C GLN A 94 19.37 16.49 11.08
N GLY A 95 19.06 15.60 12.03
CA GLY A 95 18.13 14.49 11.81
C GLY A 95 16.74 14.92 11.33
N TRP A 96 16.25 16.07 11.81
CA TRP A 96 14.97 16.63 11.35
C TRP A 96 15.00 17.05 9.88
N ALA A 97 16.13 17.58 9.38
CA ALA A 97 16.26 17.99 7.99
C ALA A 97 16.27 16.77 7.05
N THR A 98 16.97 15.70 7.45
CA THR A 98 16.97 14.44 6.68
C THR A 98 15.60 13.78 6.63
N ALA A 99 14.80 13.87 7.71
CA ALA A 99 13.43 13.38 7.73
C ALA A 99 12.53 14.15 6.75
N LEU A 100 12.68 15.48 6.67
CA LEU A 100 11.94 16.30 5.71
C LEU A 100 12.31 15.97 4.25
N ILE A 101 13.59 15.73 3.98
CA ILE A 101 14.06 15.32 2.65
C ILE A 101 13.51 13.95 2.27
N GLY A 102 13.56 12.98 3.18
CA GLY A 102 12.95 11.65 2.97
C GLY A 102 11.46 11.75 2.68
N LEU A 103 10.73 12.55 3.44
CA LEU A 103 9.30 12.80 3.25
C LEU A 103 9.02 13.50 1.91
N ALA A 104 9.85 14.46 1.51
CA ALA A 104 9.75 15.14 0.22
C ALA A 104 9.98 14.17 -0.95
N ILE A 105 10.96 13.26 -0.85
CA ILE A 105 11.22 12.21 -1.85
C ILE A 105 9.99 11.30 -1.98
N VAL A 106 9.42 10.84 -0.86
CA VAL A 106 8.21 10.01 -0.87
C VAL A 106 7.04 10.76 -1.52
N ALA A 107 6.83 12.02 -1.14
CA ALA A 107 5.78 12.86 -1.71
C ALA A 107 5.96 13.07 -3.22
N ALA A 108 7.20 13.32 -3.67
CA ALA A 108 7.51 13.47 -5.08
C ALA A 108 7.23 12.18 -5.86
N ILE A 109 7.65 11.01 -5.34
CA ILE A 109 7.37 9.71 -5.96
C ILE A 109 5.85 9.49 -6.05
N LEU A 110 5.09 9.79 -5.00
CA LEU A 110 3.64 9.67 -5.00
C LEU A 110 2.99 10.62 -6.01
N LEU A 111 3.43 11.87 -6.10
CA LEU A 111 2.93 12.83 -7.07
C LEU A 111 3.22 12.40 -8.51
N VAL A 112 4.43 11.90 -8.78
CA VAL A 112 4.79 11.34 -10.09
C VAL A 112 3.91 10.14 -10.42
N LEU A 113 3.73 9.20 -9.49
CA LEU A 113 2.87 8.03 -9.70
C LEU A 113 1.41 8.41 -9.92
N VAL A 114 0.86 9.35 -9.15
CA VAL A 114 -0.52 9.83 -9.30
C VAL A 114 -0.68 10.61 -10.61
N GLY A 115 0.29 11.46 -10.95
CA GLY A 115 0.33 12.19 -12.22
C GLY A 115 0.37 11.23 -13.41
N TRP A 116 1.25 10.23 -13.37
CA TRP A 116 1.38 9.22 -14.40
C TRP A 116 0.12 8.36 -14.52
N ARG A 117 -0.50 7.98 -13.39
CA ARG A 117 -1.81 7.29 -13.37
C ARG A 117 -2.91 8.15 -14.00
N ARG A 118 -2.97 9.44 -13.68
CA ARG A 118 -3.96 10.38 -14.25
C ARG A 118 -3.75 10.58 -15.76
N LEU A 119 -2.51 10.75 -16.20
CA LEU A 119 -2.16 10.91 -17.61
C LEU A 119 -2.48 9.63 -18.39
N ARG A 120 -2.10 8.45 -17.87
CA ARG A 120 -2.39 7.16 -18.50
C ARG A 120 -3.88 6.88 -18.62
N ALA A 121 -4.68 7.26 -17.62
CA ALA A 121 -6.13 7.18 -17.69
C ALA A 121 -6.73 8.09 -18.77
N ARG A 122 -6.16 9.30 -18.97
CA ARG A 122 -6.56 10.21 -20.06
C ARG A 122 -6.25 9.62 -21.42
N THR A 123 -5.07 9.01 -21.60
CA THR A 123 -4.67 8.37 -22.86
C THR A 123 -5.66 7.28 -23.25
N ILE A 124 -6.01 6.36 -22.34
CA ILE A 124 -6.95 5.26 -22.62
C ILE A 124 -8.33 5.80 -23.04
N ARG A 125 -8.81 6.87 -22.40
CA ARG A 125 -10.10 7.49 -22.74
C ARG A 125 -10.11 8.12 -24.14
N ASN A 126 -8.97 8.64 -24.59
CA ASN A 126 -8.84 9.37 -25.84
C ASN A 126 -8.46 8.49 -27.04
N THR A 127 -8.06 7.23 -26.82
CA THR A 127 -7.81 6.29 -27.93
C THR A 127 -9.15 5.93 -28.57
N PRO A 128 -9.38 6.25 -29.86
CA PRO A 128 -10.57 5.78 -30.56
C PRO A 128 -10.61 4.24 -30.54
N PRO A 129 -11.80 3.62 -30.44
CA PRO A 129 -11.89 2.17 -30.56
C PRO A 129 -11.26 1.73 -31.89
N PRO A 130 -10.56 0.58 -31.91
CA PRO A 130 -9.96 0.07 -33.14
C PRO A 130 -11.06 -0.07 -34.21
N PRO A 131 -10.76 0.23 -35.48
CA PRO A 131 -11.69 0.00 -36.58
C PRO A 131 -12.16 -1.45 -36.55
N ILE A 132 -13.48 -1.67 -36.62
CA ILE A 132 -14.05 -3.01 -36.68
C ILE A 132 -13.52 -3.64 -37.98
N PRO A 133 -12.77 -4.76 -37.92
CA PRO A 133 -12.34 -5.43 -39.13
C PRO A 133 -13.58 -5.87 -39.93
N PRO A 134 -13.52 -5.84 -41.28
CA PRO A 134 -14.63 -6.29 -42.10
C PRO A 134 -15.02 -7.74 -41.71
N PRO A 135 -16.31 -8.10 -41.78
CA PRO A 135 -16.78 -9.43 -41.38
C PRO A 135 -15.98 -10.50 -42.11
N ASP A 136 -15.22 -11.31 -41.38
CA ASP A 136 -14.58 -12.51 -41.89
C ASP A 136 -15.60 -13.65 -41.94
N ASP A 137 -15.54 -14.52 -42.96
CA ASP A 137 -16.48 -15.66 -43.10
C ASP A 137 -16.44 -16.64 -41.91
N ASN A 138 -15.39 -16.56 -41.07
CA ASN A 138 -15.21 -17.34 -39.85
C ASN A 138 -15.49 -16.53 -38.57
N ALA A 139 -16.03 -15.31 -38.68
CA ALA A 139 -16.38 -14.46 -37.56
C ALA A 139 -17.46 -15.12 -36.69
N PHE A 140 -17.32 -15.03 -35.38
CA PHE A 140 -18.40 -15.39 -34.47
C PHE A 140 -19.65 -14.56 -34.80
N PRO A 141 -20.84 -15.18 -34.93
CA PRO A 141 -22.07 -14.46 -35.21
C PRO A 141 -22.39 -13.54 -34.02
N VAL A 142 -22.05 -12.27 -34.17
CA VAL A 142 -22.37 -11.23 -33.19
C VAL A 142 -23.76 -10.65 -33.48
N PRO A 143 -24.56 -10.34 -32.45
CA PRO A 143 -25.84 -9.68 -32.63
C PRO A 143 -25.68 -8.38 -33.43
N PRO A 144 -26.58 -8.07 -34.39
CA PRO A 144 -26.50 -6.82 -35.12
C PRO A 144 -26.59 -5.64 -34.15
N LEU A 145 -25.66 -4.69 -34.29
CA LEU A 145 -25.66 -3.47 -33.49
C LEU A 145 -26.97 -2.72 -33.70
N PRO A 146 -27.64 -2.20 -32.65
CA PRO A 146 -28.79 -1.33 -32.82
C PRO A 146 -28.35 -0.13 -33.66
N ALA A 147 -28.96 0.04 -34.82
CA ALA A 147 -28.68 1.15 -35.72
C ALA A 147 -28.90 2.46 -34.94
N LYS A 148 -27.88 3.33 -34.90
CA LYS A 148 -28.11 4.72 -34.53
C LYS A 148 -29.06 5.28 -35.58
N GLU A 149 -30.31 5.51 -35.20
CA GLU A 149 -31.27 6.26 -36.00
C GLU A 149 -30.66 7.63 -36.27
N THR A 150 -30.09 7.79 -37.46
CA THR A 150 -29.79 9.10 -38.02
C THR A 150 -31.13 9.73 -38.33
N THR A 151 -31.66 10.47 -37.34
CA THR A 151 -32.77 11.41 -37.54
C THR A 151 -32.26 12.47 -38.52
N HIS A 152 -32.50 12.25 -39.80
CA HIS A 152 -32.48 13.26 -40.83
C HIS A 152 -33.94 13.67 -41.05
N ALA A 153 -34.27 14.88 -40.59
CA ALA A 153 -35.40 15.66 -41.05
C ALA A 153 -34.86 16.79 -41.94
#